data_AF-A0A0U1CWF5-F1
#
_entry.id   AF-A0A0U1CWF5-F1
#
_cell.length_a   1.000
_cell.length_b   1.000
_cell.length_c   1.000
_cell.angle_alpha   90.00
_cell.angle_beta   90.00
_cell.angle_gamma   90.00
#
_symmetry.space_group_name_H-M   'P 1'
#
loop_
_entity.id
_entity.type
_entity.pdbx_description
1 polymer ?
#
loop_
_entity_poly.entity_id
_entity_poly.type
_entity_poly.pdbx_seq_one_letter_code
_entity_poly.pdbx_strand_id
1 'polypeptide(L)'
;MGRHGGHWRLIDVDDLGLGDPAWDLARPAGFWAAGLIPDADWLSFLDAYRDAGGPALPAGDPWPVLEPFARAAVIHAAATDPDDELLTAACARMPQLEKNSRPKPCLR
;
A
#
# COMPACT_ATOMS: atom_id res chain seq x y z
N MET A 1 0.42 13.16 -6.95
CA MET A 1 1.76 13.72 -7.26
C MET A 1 1.71 14.47 -8.58
N GLY A 2 2.56 15.50 -8.75
CA GLY A 2 2.70 16.26 -9.99
C GLY A 2 4.15 16.45 -10.41
N ARG A 3 4.39 16.84 -11.67
CA ARG A 3 5.73 17.13 -12.19
C ARG A 3 5.94 18.64 -12.30
N HIS A 4 6.99 19.17 -11.67
CA HIS A 4 7.34 20.59 -11.71
C HIS A 4 8.85 20.75 -11.86
N GLY A 5 9.28 21.49 -12.89
CA GLY A 5 10.71 21.73 -13.16
C GLY A 5 11.52 20.45 -13.36
N GLY A 6 10.93 19.39 -13.91
CA GLY A 6 11.60 18.10 -14.10
C GLY A 6 11.58 17.17 -12.88
N HIS A 7 11.10 17.63 -11.73
CA HIS A 7 11.04 16.85 -10.49
C HIS A 7 9.61 16.45 -10.12
N TRP A 8 9.48 15.33 -9.40
CA TRP A 8 8.22 14.95 -8.77
C TRP A 8 7.99 15.78 -7.51
N ARG A 9 6.74 16.22 -7.32
CA ARG A 9 6.28 16.94 -6.14
C ARG A 9 5.03 16.26 -5.59
N LEU A 10 4.94 16.20 -4.27
CA LEU A 10 3.69 15.87 -3.60
C LEU A 10 2.72 17.05 -3.79
N ILE A 11 1.45 16.73 -3.98
CA ILE A 11 0.34 17.66 -4.12
C ILE A 11 -0.73 17.25 -3.11
N ASP A 12 -1.79 18.05 -2.98
CA ASP A 12 -2.91 17.76 -2.09
C ASP A 12 -2.45 17.54 -0.63
N VAL A 13 -1.55 18.42 -0.17
CA VAL A 13 -0.89 18.31 1.15
C VAL A 13 -1.82 18.61 2.32
N ASP A 14 -3.01 19.13 2.05
CA ASP A 14 -4.02 19.44 3.07
C ASP A 14 -4.60 18.16 3.72
N ASP A 15 -4.45 17.01 3.06
CA ASP A 15 -4.85 15.69 3.58
C ASP A 15 -3.75 15.02 4.43
N LEU A 16 -2.60 15.67 4.61
CA LEU A 16 -1.53 15.16 5.48
C LEU A 16 -1.91 15.30 6.95
N GLY A 17 -1.45 14.34 7.77
CA GLY A 17 -1.71 14.32 9.20
C GLY A 17 -0.60 13.66 9.99
N LEU A 18 -0.70 13.76 11.32
CA LEU A 18 0.16 13.02 12.25
C LEU A 18 -0.39 11.60 12.44
N GLY A 19 0.50 10.63 12.55
CA GLY A 19 0.12 9.23 12.79
C GLY A 19 1.29 8.27 12.65
N ASP A 20 0.96 6.98 12.67
CA ASP A 20 1.91 5.95 12.31
C ASP A 20 2.34 6.12 10.84
N PRO A 21 3.65 6.20 10.53
CA PRO A 21 4.14 6.39 9.16
C PRO A 21 3.74 5.25 8.19
N ALA A 22 3.30 4.09 8.68
CA ALA A 22 2.75 3.03 7.84
C ALA A 22 1.50 3.47 7.05
N TRP A 23 0.79 4.51 7.50
CA TRP A 23 -0.36 5.07 6.78
C TRP A 23 -0.01 5.59 5.37
N ASP A 24 1.19 6.12 5.18
CA ASP A 24 1.65 6.60 3.86
C ASP A 24 1.75 5.46 2.84
N LEU A 25 1.93 4.23 3.32
CA LEU A 25 2.09 3.03 2.51
C LEU A 25 0.82 2.19 2.43
N ALA A 26 -0.23 2.54 3.18
CA ALA A 26 -1.43 1.73 3.35
C ALA A 26 -2.15 1.45 2.03
N ARG A 27 -2.46 2.50 1.26
CA ARG A 27 -3.16 2.37 -0.02
C ARG A 27 -2.37 1.55 -1.05
N PRO A 28 -1.09 1.84 -1.36
CA PRO A 28 -0.33 1.04 -2.32
C PRO A 28 -0.12 -0.41 -1.81
N ALA A 29 0.10 -0.63 -0.51
CA ALA A 29 0.20 -1.99 0.05
C ALA A 29 -1.10 -2.78 -0.12
N GLY A 30 -2.25 -2.13 0.06
CA GLY A 30 -3.57 -2.72 -0.17
C GLY A 30 -3.82 -3.09 -1.64
N PHE A 31 -3.46 -2.21 -2.57
CA PHE A 31 -3.58 -2.49 -4.00
C PHE A 31 -2.62 -3.57 -4.49
N TRP A 32 -1.38 -3.61 -3.98
CA TRP A 32 -0.47 -4.74 -4.18
C TRP A 32 -1.08 -6.04 -3.64
N ALA A 33 -1.59 -6.03 -2.41
CA ALA A 33 -2.19 -7.19 -1.79
C ALA A 33 -3.44 -7.70 -2.53
N ALA A 34 -4.21 -6.80 -3.16
CA ALA A 34 -5.35 -7.12 -4.01
C ALA A 34 -4.97 -7.60 -5.43
N GLY A 35 -3.69 -7.54 -5.80
CA GLY A 35 -3.16 -7.95 -7.10
C GLY A 35 -3.26 -6.87 -8.19
N LEU A 36 -3.41 -5.60 -7.81
CA LEU A 36 -3.49 -4.47 -8.74
C LEU A 36 -2.11 -3.85 -9.06
N ILE A 37 -1.10 -4.14 -8.24
CA ILE A 37 0.28 -3.71 -8.45
C ILE A 37 1.15 -4.98 -8.61
N PRO A 38 1.95 -5.10 -9.68
CA PRO A 38 2.90 -6.20 -9.84
C PRO A 38 3.91 -6.27 -8.70
N ASP A 39 4.34 -7.49 -8.33
CA ASP A 39 5.32 -7.69 -7.25
C ASP A 39 6.63 -6.92 -7.49
N ALA A 40 7.15 -6.92 -8.72
CA ALA A 40 8.41 -6.24 -9.05
C ALA A 40 8.32 -4.72 -8.83
N ASP A 41 7.19 -4.10 -9.18
CA ASP A 41 6.98 -2.66 -9.03
C ASP A 41 6.82 -2.30 -7.55
N TRP A 42 6.08 -3.11 -6.79
CA TRP A 42 5.94 -2.94 -5.34
C TRP A 42 7.29 -3.05 -4.62
N LEU A 43 8.08 -4.06 -4.95
CA LEU A 43 9.40 -4.26 -4.34
C LEU A 43 10.37 -3.14 -4.71
N SER A 44 10.42 -2.73 -5.98
CA SER A 44 11.26 -1.61 -6.41
C SER A 44 10.90 -0.31 -5.69
N PHE A 45 9.61 -0.06 -5.46
CA PHE A 45 9.14 1.07 -4.67
C PHE A 45 9.60 0.99 -3.21
N LEU A 46 9.46 -0.18 -2.58
CA LEU A 46 9.88 -0.37 -1.18
C LEU A 46 11.38 -0.22 -0.97
N ASP A 47 12.19 -0.71 -1.91
CA ASP A 47 13.64 -0.55 -1.88
C ASP A 47 14.01 0.94 -1.96
N ALA A 48 13.43 1.67 -2.92
CA ALA A 48 13.64 3.12 -3.04
C ALA A 48 13.18 3.90 -1.80
N TYR A 49 12.06 3.49 -1.18
CA TYR A 49 11.56 4.11 0.05
C TYR A 49 12.53 3.91 1.22
N ARG A 50 13.08 2.70 1.37
CA ARG A 50 14.07 2.38 2.41
C ARG A 50 15.40 3.09 2.17
N ASP A 51 15.88 3.12 0.93
CA ASP A 51 17.12 3.82 0.55
C ASP A 51 17.02 5.33 0.78
N ALA A 52 15.81 5.90 0.63
CA ALA A 52 15.54 7.29 0.96
C ALA A 52 15.40 7.56 2.48
N GLY A 53 15.53 6.54 3.33
CA GLY A 53 15.42 6.66 4.80
C GLY A 53 13.98 6.62 5.32
N GLY A 54 13.05 6.03 4.57
CA GLY A 54 11.64 5.93 4.94
C GLY A 54 11.43 5.24 6.30
N PRO A 55 10.73 5.86 7.27
CA PRO A 55 10.69 5.39 8.66
C PRO A 55 9.62 4.32 8.92
N ALA A 56 8.72 4.07 7.98
CA ALA A 56 7.51 3.27 8.22
C ALA A 56 7.76 1.78 8.46
N LEU A 57 8.89 1.25 7.98
CA LEU A 57 9.08 -0.19 7.87
C LEU A 57 10.36 -0.65 8.56
N PRO A 58 10.31 -1.77 9.30
CA PRO A 58 11.52 -2.43 9.74
C PRO A 58 12.25 -3.05 8.54
N ALA A 59 13.49 -3.46 8.79
CA ALA A 59 14.21 -4.34 7.87
C ALA A 59 13.48 -5.69 7.75
N GLY A 60 13.52 -6.30 6.57
CA GLY A 60 12.89 -7.60 6.30
C GLY A 60 11.47 -7.50 5.72
N ASP A 61 10.63 -8.49 6.05
CA ASP A 61 9.26 -8.57 5.55
C ASP A 61 8.39 -7.42 6.09
N PRO A 62 7.88 -6.52 5.23
CA PRO A 62 7.08 -5.39 5.67
C PRO A 62 5.62 -5.76 5.96
N TRP A 63 5.16 -6.94 5.50
CA TRP A 63 3.74 -7.27 5.51
C TRP A 63 3.10 -7.29 6.90
N PRO A 64 3.72 -7.82 7.97
CA PRO A 64 3.13 -7.80 9.31
C PRO A 64 2.82 -6.39 9.84
N VAL A 65 3.59 -5.38 9.42
CA VAL A 65 3.33 -3.97 9.76
C VAL A 65 2.22 -3.41 8.87
N LEU A 66 2.29 -3.67 7.56
CA LEU A 66 1.41 -3.04 6.58
C LEU A 66 -0.01 -3.62 6.52
N GLU A 67 -0.18 -4.90 6.84
CA GLU A 67 -1.44 -5.62 6.69
C GLU A 67 -2.67 -4.86 7.27
N PRO A 68 -2.68 -4.43 8.55
CA PRO A 68 -3.86 -3.77 9.11
C PRO A 68 -4.17 -2.43 8.43
N PHE A 69 -3.14 -1.66 8.05
CA PHE A 69 -3.29 -0.38 7.37
C PHE A 69 -3.78 -0.57 5.93
N ALA A 70 -3.20 -1.55 5.23
CA ALA A 70 -3.58 -1.94 3.87
C ALA A 70 -5.06 -2.35 3.80
N ARG A 71 -5.51 -3.16 4.77
CA ARG A 71 -6.91 -3.55 4.90
C ARG A 71 -7.82 -2.36 5.12
N ALA A 72 -7.47 -1.47 6.06
CA ALA A 72 -8.26 -0.27 6.33
C ALA A 72 -8.36 0.63 5.08
N ALA A 73 -7.26 0.82 4.35
CA ALA A 73 -7.24 1.65 3.15
C ALA A 73 -8.11 1.11 2.01
N VAL A 74 -8.10 -0.21 1.78
CA VAL A 74 -8.93 -0.84 0.73
C VAL A 74 -10.42 -0.80 1.10
N ILE A 75 -10.76 -1.06 2.38
CA ILE A 75 -12.14 -0.94 2.87
C ILE A 75 -12.63 0.50 2.69
N HIS A 76 -11.83 1.48 3.09
CA HIS A 76 -12.18 2.88 2.94
C HIS A 76 -12.40 3.27 1.48
N ALA A 77 -11.50 2.88 0.58
CA ALA A 77 -11.63 3.16 -0.85
C ALA A 77 -12.92 2.59 -1.45
N ALA A 78 -13.23 1.31 -1.17
CA ALA A 78 -14.46 0.68 -1.65
C ALA A 78 -15.73 1.30 -1.03
N ALA A 79 -15.67 1.81 0.20
CA ALA A 79 -16.80 2.48 0.83
C ALA A 79 -17.05 3.89 0.27
N THR A 80 -16.00 4.57 -0.19
CA THR A 80 -16.11 5.90 -0.81
C THR A 80 -16.64 5.85 -2.24
N ASP A 81 -16.35 4.77 -2.97
CA ASP A 81 -16.86 4.54 -4.32
C ASP A 81 -17.42 3.11 -4.46
N PRO A 82 -18.64 2.86 -3.96
CA PRO A 82 -19.21 1.51 -3.89
C PRO A 82 -19.59 0.94 -5.27
N ASP A 83 -19.74 1.80 -6.29
CA ASP A 83 -20.07 1.39 -7.64
C ASP A 83 -18.81 1.02 -8.46
N ASP A 84 -17.60 1.30 -7.93
CA ASP A 84 -16.35 0.83 -8.53
C ASP A 84 -16.16 -0.68 -8.25
N GLU A 85 -16.42 -1.47 -9.29
CA GLU A 85 -16.29 -2.93 -9.26
C GLU A 85 -14.85 -3.39 -8.95
N LEU A 86 -13.83 -2.64 -9.35
CA LEU A 86 -12.43 -2.98 -9.08
C LEU A 86 -12.09 -2.78 -7.61
N LEU A 87 -12.53 -1.67 -7.01
CA LEU A 87 -12.34 -1.40 -5.58
C LEU A 87 -13.13 -2.38 -4.72
N THR A 88 -14.38 -2.66 -5.08
CA THR A 88 -15.18 -3.68 -4.40
C THR A 88 -14.55 -5.08 -4.52
N ALA A 89 -14.04 -5.46 -5.70
CA ALA A 89 -13.35 -6.73 -5.88
C ALA A 89 -12.03 -6.81 -5.09
N ALA A 90 -11.26 -5.73 -5.02
CA ALA A 90 -10.04 -5.64 -4.22
C ALA A 90 -10.36 -5.81 -2.72
N CYS A 91 -11.40 -5.14 -2.23
CA CYS A 91 -11.88 -5.27 -0.86
C CYS A 91 -12.30 -6.71 -0.52
N ALA A 92 -13.04 -7.36 -1.41
CA ALA A 92 -13.48 -8.75 -1.23
C ALA A 92 -12.33 -9.77 -1.15
N ARG A 93 -11.15 -9.45 -1.71
CA ARG A 93 -9.94 -10.31 -1.65
C ARG A 93 -9.19 -10.22 -0.32
N MET A 94 -9.34 -9.12 0.44
CA MET A 94 -8.56 -8.89 1.67
C MET A 94 -8.74 -9.99 2.75
N PRO A 95 -9.96 -10.49 3.05
CA PRO A 95 -10.15 -11.58 4.01
C PRO A 95 -9.60 -12.94 3.53
N GLN A 96 -9.41 -13.11 2.22
CA GLN A 96 -8.90 -14.35 1.64
C GLN A 96 -7.39 -14.44 1.78
N LEU A 97 -6.69 -13.32 1.95
CA LEU A 97 -5.25 -13.28 2.20
C LEU A 97 -4.87 -13.91 3.54
N GLU A 98 -5.71 -13.76 4.57
CA GLU A 98 -5.52 -14.43 5.87
C GLU A 98 -5.68 -15.95 5.75
N LYS A 99 -6.73 -16.40 5.04
CA LYS A 99 -7.08 -17.81 4.87
C LYS A 99 -6.14 -18.54 3.91
N ASN A 100 -5.64 -17.85 2.90
CA ASN A 100 -4.69 -18.37 1.92
C ASN A 100 -3.25 -17.99 2.28
N SER A 101 -2.93 -17.82 3.57
CA SER A 101 -1.57 -17.65 4.09
C SER A 101 -0.71 -18.90 3.84
N ARG A 102 -0.58 -19.33 2.58
CA ARG A 102 0.74 -19.69 2.07
C ARG A 102 1.57 -18.42 2.26
N PRO A 103 2.82 -18.52 2.74
CA PRO A 103 3.70 -17.35 2.75
C PRO A 103 3.66 -16.74 1.35
N LYS A 104 3.15 -15.50 1.23
CA LYS A 104 3.43 -14.68 0.04
C LYS A 104 4.93 -14.76 -0.10
N PRO A 105 5.47 -15.19 -1.26
CA PRO A 105 6.82 -15.71 -1.36
C PRO A 105 7.75 -14.73 -0.68
N CYS A 106 8.21 -15.15 0.51
CA CYS A 106 9.16 -14.39 1.27
C CYS A 106 10.36 -14.20 0.35
N LEU A 107 10.69 -12.94 0.11
CA LEU A 107 11.92 -12.48 -0.51
C LEU A 107 13.07 -13.42 -0.16
N ARG A 108 13.53 -14.19 -1.15
CA ARG A 108 14.85 -14.84 -1.11
C ARG A 108 15.88 -13.86 -1.64
#